data_AF-A0A7S1JMV7-F1
#
_entry.id   AF-A0A7S1JMV7-F1
#
_cell.length_a   1.000
_cell.length_b   1.000
_cell.length_c   1.000
_cell.angle_alpha   90.00
_cell.angle_beta   90.00
_cell.angle_gamma   90.00
#
_symmetry.space_group_name_H-M   'P 1'
#
loop_
_entity.id
_entity.type
_entity.pdbx_description
1 polymer ?
#
loop_
_entity_poly.entity_id
_entity_poly.type
_entity_poly.pdbx_seq_one_letter_code
_entity_poly.pdbx_strand_id
1 'polypeptide(L)'
;MPLLAEKELFCFRTKQCVRLRKYGRCDYGQRCQYSHSNEWPRRCPFYISDPTSLRYVPELCPDVVFKRRGEGGDEDMMPDLERTTVNEHEILVNACARGGGCPFCHSTEE
;
A
#
# COMPACT_ATOMS: atom_id res chain seq x y z
N MET A 1 2.23 16.24 -3.15
CA MET A 1 2.62 15.49 -1.94
C MET A 1 3.94 16.06 -1.44
N PRO A 2 4.10 16.37 -0.14
CA PRO A 2 5.40 16.74 0.39
C PRO A 2 6.37 15.56 0.20
N LEU A 3 7.61 15.86 -0.18
CA LEU A 3 8.66 14.85 -0.26
C LEU A 3 9.03 14.41 1.16
N LEU A 4 9.06 13.09 1.39
CA LEU A 4 9.51 12.52 2.66
C LEU A 4 11.02 12.70 2.80
N ALA A 5 11.50 12.90 4.03
CA ALA A 5 12.92 12.85 4.30
C ALA A 5 13.45 11.42 4.08
N GLU A 6 14.74 11.28 3.76
CA GLU A 6 15.35 9.97 3.45
C GLU A 6 15.11 8.95 4.57
N LYS A 7 15.32 9.35 5.83
CA LYS A 7 15.05 8.52 7.02
C LYS A 7 13.60 8.02 7.10
N GLU A 8 12.65 8.81 6.62
CA GLU A 8 11.22 8.49 6.66
C GLU A 8 10.87 7.51 5.55
N LEU A 9 11.56 7.54 4.40
CA LEU A 9 11.36 6.58 3.31
C LEU A 9 11.65 5.12 3.73
N PHE A 10 12.55 4.90 4.68
CA PHE A 10 12.88 3.56 5.19
C PHE A 10 11.73 2.92 5.98
N CYS A 11 10.89 3.72 6.63
CA CYS A 11 9.89 3.24 7.58
C CYS A 11 8.45 3.60 7.22
N PHE A 12 8.24 4.55 6.30
CA PHE A 12 6.92 4.97 5.89
C PHE A 12 6.13 3.78 5.35
N ARG A 13 4.98 3.51 5.99
CA ARG A 13 4.04 2.43 5.68
C ARG A 13 4.64 1.02 5.64
N THR A 14 5.80 0.80 6.27
CA THR A 14 6.39 -0.55 6.36
C THR A 14 5.76 -1.47 7.40
N LYS A 15 4.77 -0.95 8.15
CA LYS A 15 4.01 -1.68 9.17
C LYS A 15 2.52 -1.43 8.97
N GLN A 16 1.68 -2.45 9.16
CA GLN A 16 0.22 -2.35 9.07
C GLN A 16 -0.37 -1.30 10.02
N CYS A 17 -1.40 -0.60 9.56
CA CYS A 17 -2.18 0.31 10.37
C CYS A 17 -3.11 -0.46 11.32
N VAL A 18 -2.77 -0.43 12.60
CA VAL A 18 -3.57 -1.11 13.64
C VAL A 18 -5.00 -0.58 13.73
N ARG A 19 -5.22 0.73 13.48
CA ARG A 19 -6.55 1.33 13.53
C ARG A 19 -7.45 0.80 12.43
N LEU A 20 -6.96 0.81 11.20
CA LEU A 20 -7.68 0.26 10.05
C LEU A 20 -7.96 -1.22 10.25
N ARG A 21 -6.95 -2.01 10.64
CA ARG A 21 -7.12 -3.44 10.89
C ARG A 21 -8.13 -3.76 11.98
N LYS A 22 -8.17 -2.98 13.06
CA LYS A 22 -9.02 -3.24 14.24
C LYS A 22 -10.43 -2.68 14.10
N TYR A 23 -10.58 -1.52 13.46
CA TYR A 23 -11.83 -0.76 13.45
C TYR A 23 -12.44 -0.61 12.06
N GLY A 24 -11.78 -1.12 11.02
CA GLY A 24 -12.18 -0.93 9.62
C GLY A 24 -12.00 0.51 9.12
N ARG A 25 -11.45 1.42 9.94
CA ARG A 25 -11.27 2.83 9.60
C ARG A 25 -9.97 3.41 10.16
N CYS A 26 -9.42 4.40 9.46
CA CYS A 26 -8.28 5.18 9.92
C CYS A 26 -8.52 6.68 9.76
N ASP A 27 -8.65 7.40 10.88
CA ASP A 27 -8.94 8.84 10.88
C ASP A 27 -7.78 9.71 10.33
N TYR A 28 -6.59 9.11 10.16
CA TYR A 28 -5.43 9.79 9.55
C TYR A 28 -5.48 9.79 8.01
N GLY A 29 -6.30 8.92 7.40
CA GLY A 29 -6.42 8.78 5.95
C GLY A 29 -5.06 8.70 5.25
N GLN A 30 -4.87 9.49 4.20
CA GLN A 30 -3.62 9.54 3.43
C GLN A 30 -2.39 10.01 4.23
N ARG A 31 -2.59 10.68 5.36
CA ARG A 31 -1.49 11.10 6.25
C ARG A 31 -1.04 10.00 7.20
N CYS A 32 -1.68 8.83 7.16
CA CYS A 32 -1.26 7.70 7.97
C CYS A 32 0.16 7.25 7.56
N GLN A 33 1.03 7.10 8.56
CA GLN A 33 2.39 6.61 8.38
C GLN A 33 2.48 5.08 8.37
N TYR A 34 1.35 4.39 8.56
CA TYR A 34 1.24 2.94 8.58
C TYR A 34 0.45 2.46 7.34
N SER A 35 0.77 1.27 6.87
CA SER A 35 0.16 0.67 5.68
C SER A 35 -1.34 0.49 5.82
N HIS A 36 -2.06 0.91 4.79
CA HIS A 36 -3.47 0.57 4.62
C HIS A 36 -3.68 -0.66 3.72
N SER A 37 -2.63 -1.24 3.16
CA SER A 37 -2.69 -2.63 2.67
C SER A 37 -2.59 -3.60 3.85
N ASN A 38 -3.55 -4.51 3.96
CA ASN A 38 -3.55 -5.56 4.98
C ASN A 38 -2.64 -6.72 4.56
N GLU A 39 -2.62 -7.05 3.28
CA GLU A 39 -1.94 -8.21 2.72
C GLU A 39 -0.45 -7.90 2.46
N TRP A 40 -0.16 -6.69 1.97
CA TRP A 40 1.19 -6.30 1.55
C TRP A 40 1.57 -4.88 1.99
N PRO A 41 2.00 -4.72 3.26
CA PRO A 41 2.62 -3.48 3.70
C PRO A 41 3.80 -3.10 2.82
N ARG A 42 3.92 -1.80 2.55
CA ARG A 42 5.00 -1.26 1.74
C ARG A 42 6.36 -1.78 2.21
N ARG A 43 7.16 -2.40 1.33
CA ARG A 43 8.54 -2.75 1.69
C ARG A 43 9.40 -1.49 1.77
N CYS A 44 10.46 -1.53 2.58
CA CYS A 44 11.51 -0.51 2.48
C CYS A 44 12.03 -0.47 1.03
N PRO A 45 12.07 0.70 0.36
CA PRO A 45 12.44 0.80 -1.04
C PRO A 45 13.92 0.49 -1.26
N PHE A 46 14.73 0.43 -0.20
CA PHE A 46 16.15 0.13 -0.26
C PHE A 46 16.47 -1.24 0.36
N TYR A 47 17.60 -1.82 -0.03
CA TYR A 47 18.17 -2.94 0.72
C TYR A 47 18.73 -2.44 2.05
N ILE A 48 18.50 -3.19 3.14
CA ILE A 48 19.05 -2.82 4.47
C ILE A 48 20.58 -2.96 4.46
N SER A 49 21.10 -3.94 3.72
CA SER A 49 22.53 -4.17 3.52
C SER A 49 23.20 -3.14 2.62
N ASP A 50 22.43 -2.50 1.74
CA ASP A 50 22.91 -1.48 0.80
C ASP A 50 21.80 -0.43 0.56
N PRO A 51 21.81 0.67 1.32
CA PRO A 51 20.83 1.75 1.19
C PRO A 51 20.88 2.49 -0.15
N THR A 52 21.91 2.28 -0.97
CA THR A 52 22.03 2.92 -2.30
C THR A 52 21.29 2.16 -3.39
N SER A 53 20.94 0.89 -3.13
CA SER A 53 20.28 0.00 -4.08
C SER A 53 18.78 -0.12 -3.79
N LEU A 54 17.96 0.10 -4.82
CA LEU A 54 16.52 -0.09 -4.74
C LEU A 54 16.15 -1.58 -4.70
N ARG A 55 15.24 -1.93 -3.79
CA ARG A 55 14.68 -3.28 -3.63
C ARG A 55 13.61 -3.60 -4.67
N TYR A 56 12.88 -2.58 -5.11
CA TYR A 56 11.83 -2.69 -6.12
C TYR A 56 11.66 -1.34 -6.85
N VAL A 57 11.10 -1.39 -8.04
CA VAL A 57 10.67 -0.22 -8.81
C VAL A 57 9.17 0.04 -8.57
N PRO A 58 8.69 1.29 -8.70
CA PRO A 58 7.28 1.68 -8.48
C PRO A 58 6.27 1.12 -9.50
N GLU A 59 6.69 0.15 -10.32
CA GLU A 59 5.84 -0.51 -11.31
C GLU A 59 5.15 -1.72 -10.68
N LEU A 60 3.86 -1.89 -10.92
CA LEU A 60 3.07 -2.99 -10.35
C LEU A 60 3.56 -4.35 -10.88
N CYS A 61 3.67 -5.31 -9.97
CA CYS A 61 3.99 -6.69 -10.29
C CYS A 61 2.86 -7.29 -11.15
N PRO A 62 3.17 -7.89 -12.31
CA PRO A 62 2.15 -8.45 -13.21
C PRO A 62 1.39 -9.64 -12.59
N ASP A 63 1.97 -10.26 -11.57
CA ASP A 63 1.39 -11.39 -10.84
C ASP A 63 0.46 -10.93 -9.68
N VAL A 64 0.22 -9.62 -9.54
CA VAL A 64 -0.67 -9.03 -8.53
C VAL A 64 -1.85 -8.36 -9.21
N VAL A 65 -3.04 -8.82 -8.88
CA VAL A 65 -4.30 -8.30 -9.39
C VAL A 65 -4.99 -7.49 -8.30
N PHE A 66 -5.35 -6.25 -8.62
CA PHE A 66 -6.06 -5.34 -7.72
C PHE A 66 -7.54 -5.29 -8.06
N LYS A 67 -8.39 -5.14 -7.05
CA LYS A 67 -9.81 -4.87 -7.28
C LYS A 67 -9.96 -3.46 -7.88
N ARG A 68 -10.54 -3.35 -9.09
CA ARG A 68 -10.84 -2.05 -9.69
C ARG A 68 -12.09 -1.47 -9.00
N ARG A 69 -12.03 -0.17 -8.72
CA ARG A 69 -13.18 0.63 -8.30
C ARG A 69 -14.27 0.55 -9.40
N GLY A 70 -15.49 0.14 -9.07
CA GLY A 70 -16.61 0.03 -10.02
C GLY A 70 -16.99 -1.38 -10.51
N GLU A 71 -16.23 -2.43 -10.19
CA GLU A 71 -16.60 -3.81 -10.56
C GLU A 71 -17.42 -4.46 -9.43
N GLY A 72 -18.67 -4.01 -9.27
CA GLY A 72 -19.59 -4.53 -8.25
C GLY A 72 -20.68 -3.55 -7.79
N GLY A 73 -21.56 -3.12 -8.70
CA GLY A 73 -23.00 -2.91 -8.48
C GLY A 73 -23.57 -1.92 -7.45
N ASP A 74 -22.86 -1.44 -6.42
CA ASP A 74 -23.51 -0.73 -5.29
C ASP A 74 -22.74 0.50 -4.75
N GLU A 75 -21.93 1.19 -5.56
CA GLU A 75 -21.03 2.26 -5.07
C GLU A 75 -21.41 3.71 -5.44
N ASP A 76 -22.50 3.94 -6.20
CA ASP A 76 -22.94 5.28 -6.62
C ASP A 76 -23.57 6.14 -5.48
N MET A 77 -23.46 5.72 -4.21
CA MET A 77 -24.08 6.40 -3.07
C MET A 77 -23.12 6.81 -1.93
N MET A 78 -21.80 6.78 -2.10
CA MET A 78 -20.88 7.32 -1.08
C MET A 78 -20.29 8.68 -1.46
N PRO A 79 -20.49 9.74 -0.62
CA PRO A 79 -19.91 11.04 -0.87
C PRO A 79 -18.38 11.02 -0.73
N ASP A 80 -17.73 11.79 -1.60
CA ASP A 80 -16.27 11.96 -1.74
C ASP A 80 -15.48 12.21 -0.45
N LEU A 81 -16.13 12.65 0.62
CA LEU A 81 -15.52 13.03 1.89
C LEU A 81 -15.17 11.83 2.79
N GLU A 82 -15.85 10.68 2.64
CA GLU A 82 -15.58 9.45 3.42
C GLU A 82 -14.60 8.49 2.73
N ARG A 83 -14.22 8.82 1.49
CA ARG A 83 -13.35 8.05 0.59
C ARG A 83 -11.99 7.66 1.18
N THR A 84 -11.50 8.41 2.16
CA THR A 84 -10.15 8.29 2.74
C THR A 84 -10.03 7.28 3.89
N THR A 85 -11.11 6.59 4.24
CA THR A 85 -11.21 5.78 5.48
C THR A 85 -11.12 4.27 5.27
N VAL A 86 -11.18 3.80 4.01
CA VAL A 86 -11.27 2.39 3.62
C VAL A 86 -10.10 2.00 2.71
N ASN A 87 -9.75 0.72 2.65
CA ASN A 87 -8.67 0.15 1.84
C ASN A 87 -8.85 0.53 0.34
N GLU A 88 -8.25 1.64 -0.11
CA GLU A 88 -8.51 2.19 -1.44
C GLU A 88 -8.08 1.26 -2.59
N HIS A 89 -7.19 0.28 -2.34
CA HIS A 89 -6.72 -0.68 -3.33
C HIS A 89 -6.45 -2.04 -2.68
N GLU A 90 -7.51 -2.83 -2.52
CA GLU A 90 -7.42 -4.20 -2.01
C GLU A 90 -6.79 -5.12 -3.07
N ILE A 91 -5.81 -5.91 -2.63
CA ILE A 91 -5.21 -6.95 -3.48
C ILE A 91 -6.24 -8.07 -3.62
N LEU A 92 -6.73 -8.29 -4.83
CA LEU A 92 -7.69 -9.34 -5.13
C LEU A 92 -6.99 -10.70 -5.20
N VAL A 93 -5.83 -10.76 -5.87
CA VAL A 93 -5.01 -11.96 -6.01
C VAL A 93 -3.54 -11.55 -5.99
N ASN A 94 -2.72 -12.27 -5.21
CA ASN A 94 -1.26 -12.20 -5.29
C ASN A 94 -0.71 -13.59 -5.62
N ALA A 95 -0.33 -13.81 -6.89
CA ALA A 95 0.26 -15.04 -7.38
C ALA A 95 1.81 -14.96 -7.48
N CYS A 96 2.41 -13.88 -6.99
CA CYS A 96 3.84 -13.65 -7.12
C CYS A 96 4.66 -14.65 -6.26
N ALA A 97 5.41 -15.53 -6.91
CA ALA A 97 6.30 -16.47 -6.23
C ALA A 97 7.59 -15.82 -5.68
N ARG A 98 7.93 -14.60 -6.11
CA ARG A 98 9.18 -13.90 -5.68
C ARG A 98 9.07 -13.30 -4.27
N GLY A 99 7.84 -13.14 -3.76
CA GLY A 99 7.59 -12.57 -2.44
C GLY A 99 8.33 -11.25 -2.20
N GLY A 100 8.96 -11.13 -1.03
CA GLY A 100 9.66 -9.92 -0.62
C GLY A 100 10.84 -9.50 -1.52
N GLY A 101 11.36 -10.44 -2.32
CA GLY A 101 12.44 -10.20 -3.29
C GLY A 101 11.97 -9.82 -4.70
N CYS A 102 10.67 -9.65 -4.94
CA CYS A 102 10.18 -9.18 -6.25
C CYS A 102 10.69 -7.76 -6.54
N PRO A 103 11.21 -7.49 -7.76
CA PRO A 103 11.68 -6.15 -8.12
C PRO A 103 10.53 -5.18 -8.45
N PHE A 104 9.27 -5.59 -8.33
CA PHE A 104 8.08 -4.78 -8.64
C PHE A 104 7.22 -4.57 -7.40
N CYS A 105 6.35 -3.56 -7.42
CA CYS A 105 5.39 -3.25 -6.37
C CYS A 105 4.26 -4.27 -6.26
N HIS A 106 3.81 -4.59 -5.05
CA HIS A 106 2.61 -5.41 -4.81
C HIS A 106 1.50 -4.64 -4.09
N SER A 107 1.70 -3.36 -3.80
CA SER A 107 0.62 -2.49 -3.33
C SER A 107 0.78 -1.10 -3.94
N THR A 108 -0.28 -0.29 -3.90
CA THR A 108 -0.25 1.10 -4.36
C THR A 108 0.48 2.04 -3.40
N GLU A 109 0.97 1.51 -2.28
CA GLU A 109 1.78 2.23 -1.31
C GLU A 109 3.29 2.06 -1.56
N GLU A 110 3.69 1.08 -2.38
CA GLU A 110 5.06 0.86 -2.86
C GLU A 110 5.41 1.76 -4.03
#